data_AF-A0A2D5R421-F1
#
_entry.id   AF-A0A2D5R421-F1
#
_cell.length_a   1.000
_cell.length_b   1.000
_cell.length_c   1.000
_cell.angle_alpha   90.00
_cell.angle_beta   90.00
_cell.angle_gamma   90.00
#
_symmetry.space_group_name_H-M   'P 1'
#
loop_
_entity.id
_entity.type
_entity.pdbx_description
1 polymer ?
#
loop_
_entity_poly.entity_id
_entity_poly.type
_entity_poly.pdbx_seq_one_letter_code
_entity_poly.pdbx_strand_id
1 'polypeptide(L)'
;MIEIPSERLSRDVLGAVIEEYILREGTDYGVQEASLESKIKQVYRQITQGDVLITFDPATENCTLLTRNQFNRYRNDLQTNEPSDL
;
A
#
# COMPACT_ATOMS: atom_id res chain seq x y z
N MET A 1 11.68 1.37 0.06
CA MET A 1 10.49 0.49 0.07
C MET A 1 10.70 -0.71 -0.82
N ILE A 2 10.26 -1.88 -0.36
CA ILE A 2 10.40 -3.18 -1.02
C ILE A 2 9.01 -3.81 -1.11
N GLU A 3 8.63 -4.32 -2.29
CA GLU A 3 7.39 -5.09 -2.46
C GLU A 3 7.52 -6.44 -1.73
N ILE A 4 6.53 -6.79 -0.90
CA ILE A 4 6.48 -8.07 -0.19
C ILE A 4 5.15 -8.80 -0.49
N PRO A 5 5.15 -10.14 -0.55
CA PRO A 5 3.92 -10.90 -0.71
C PRO A 5 3.05 -10.78 0.55
N SER A 6 1.73 -10.77 0.35
CA SER A 6 0.74 -10.72 1.44
C SER A 6 0.86 -11.88 2.42
N GLU A 7 1.34 -13.03 1.96
CA GLU A 7 1.57 -14.24 2.76
C GLU A 7 2.64 -14.07 3.85
N ARG A 8 3.49 -13.03 3.74
CA ARG A 8 4.47 -12.69 4.78
C ARG A 8 3.88 -11.90 5.94
N LEU A 9 2.67 -11.36 5.79
CA LEU A 9 1.96 -10.67 6.86
C LEU A 9 0.96 -11.62 7.52
N SER A 10 0.85 -11.52 8.84
CA SER A 10 -0.28 -12.15 9.53
C SER A 10 -1.59 -11.46 9.13
N ARG A 11 -2.72 -12.17 9.26
CA ARG A 11 -4.03 -11.61 8.93
C ARG A 11 -4.33 -10.32 9.69
N ASP A 12 -3.92 -10.25 10.96
CA ASP A 12 -4.10 -9.07 11.80
C ASP A 12 -3.30 -7.87 11.28
N VAL A 13 -2.03 -8.08 10.92
CA VAL A 13 -1.18 -7.00 10.38
C VAL A 13 -1.67 -6.56 9.01
N LEU A 14 -2.05 -7.49 8.13
CA LEU A 14 -2.60 -7.15 6.83
C LEU A 14 -3.90 -6.35 6.96
N GLY A 15 -4.77 -6.72 7.90
CA GLY A 15 -5.98 -5.97 8.21
C GLY A 15 -5.68 -4.55 8.69
N ALA A 16 -4.76 -4.40 9.65
CA ALA A 16 -4.36 -3.09 10.18
C ALA A 16 -3.74 -2.19 9.11
N VAL A 17 -2.90 -2.74 8.24
CA VAL A 17 -2.25 -2.02 7.14
C VAL A 17 -3.27 -1.56 6.09
N ILE A 18 -4.26 -2.40 5.77
CA ILE A 18 -5.37 -2.03 4.88
C ILE A 18 -6.22 -0.93 5.50
N GLU A 19 -6.53 -1.03 6.79
CA GLU A 19 -7.30 -0.02 7.51
C GLU A 19 -6.57 1.33 7.50
N GLU A 20 -5.27 1.34 7.83
CA GLU A 20 -4.44 2.55 7.79
C GLU A 20 -4.41 3.18 6.39
N TYR A 21 -4.29 2.35 5.34
CA TYR A 21 -4.33 2.81 3.96
C TYR A 21 -5.67 3.50 3.61
N ILE A 22 -6.80 2.90 4.02
CA ILE A 22 -8.14 3.47 3.81
C ILE A 22 -8.28 4.80 4.56
N LEU A 23 -7.77 4.88 5.80
CA LEU A 23 -7.79 6.09 6.62
C LEU A 23 -6.95 7.22 6.00
N ARG A 24 -5.81 6.89 5.40
CA ARG A 24 -4.88 7.86 4.79
C ARG A 24 -5.32 8.38 3.42
N GLU A 25 -5.90 7.53 2.57
CA GLU A 25 -6.38 7.95 1.25
C GLU A 25 -7.60 8.86 1.32
N GLY A 26 -8.19 9.08 2.50
CA GLY A 26 -9.17 10.15 2.71
C GLY A 26 -10.37 10.07 1.77
N THR A 27 -10.78 8.86 1.38
CA THR A 27 -12.01 8.67 0.59
C THR A 27 -13.20 8.89 1.50
N ASP A 28 -13.55 10.17 1.62
CA ASP A 28 -14.84 10.75 1.98
C ASP A 28 -15.69 9.81 2.85
N TYR A 29 -15.73 10.09 4.15
CA TYR A 29 -16.75 9.55 5.04
C TYR A 29 -18.13 10.19 4.72
N GLY A 30 -18.48 10.31 3.43
CA GLY A 30 -19.75 10.79 2.94
C GLY A 30 -20.70 9.61 2.72
N VAL A 31 -21.58 9.41 3.70
CA VAL A 31 -23.02 9.08 3.63
C VAL A 31 -23.53 8.10 2.54
N GLN A 32 -22.70 7.30 1.88
CA GLN A 32 -23.16 6.23 0.98
C GLN A 32 -22.40 4.93 1.25
N GLU A 33 -22.75 4.34 2.40
CA GLU A 33 -22.99 2.91 2.68
C GLU A 33 -21.94 1.84 2.33
N ALA A 34 -20.73 2.18 1.91
CA ALA A 34 -19.64 1.20 1.97
C ALA A 34 -19.13 1.13 3.41
N SER A 35 -19.58 0.12 4.17
CA SER A 35 -19.00 -0.19 5.48
C SER A 35 -17.48 -0.30 5.39
N LEU A 36 -16.76 0.04 6.47
CA LEU A 36 -15.30 -0.14 6.53
C LEU A 36 -14.88 -1.54 6.06
N GLU A 37 -15.66 -2.56 6.42
CA GLU A 37 -15.49 -3.94 6.00
C GLU A 37 -15.61 -4.14 4.47
N SER A 38 -16.51 -3.41 3.80
CA SER A 38 -16.64 -3.45 2.34
C SER A 38 -15.43 -2.81 1.65
N LYS A 39 -14.92 -1.71 2.20
CA LYS A 39 -13.68 -1.08 1.72
C LYS A 39 -12.48 -2.01 1.91
N ILE A 40 -12.37 -2.67 3.06
CA ILE A 40 -11.33 -3.68 3.32
C ILE A 40 -11.38 -4.79 2.26
N LYS A 41 -12.58 -5.34 1.97
CA LYS A 41 -12.76 -6.36 0.91
C LYS A 41 -12.34 -5.84 -0.47
N GLN A 42 -12.62 -4.58 -0.78
CA GLN A 42 -12.23 -3.96 -2.04
C GLN A 42 -10.70 -3.81 -2.16
N VAL A 43 -10.03 -3.39 -1.09
CA VAL A 43 -8.56 -3.30 -1.07
C VAL A 43 -7.93 -4.68 -1.17
N TYR A 44 -8.48 -5.69 -0.46
CA TYR A 44 -8.05 -7.08 -0.62
C TYR A 44 -8.12 -7.54 -2.08
N ARG A 45 -9.21 -7.23 -2.80
CA ARG A 45 -9.34 -7.55 -4.22
C ARG A 45 -8.26 -6.87 -5.06
N GLN A 46 -8.00 -5.59 -4.84
CA GLN A 46 -6.94 -4.87 -5.54
C GLN A 46 -5.55 -5.44 -5.26
N ILE A 47 -5.30 -5.91 -4.04
CA ILE A 47 -4.07 -6.63 -3.69
C ILE A 47 -3.97 -7.94 -4.49
N THR A 48 -5.05 -8.72 -4.54
CA THR A 48 -5.05 -9.97 -5.33
C THR A 48 -4.93 -9.75 -6.84
N GLN A 49 -5.37 -8.60 -7.34
CA GLN A 49 -5.24 -8.20 -8.75
C GLN A 49 -3.87 -7.62 -9.09
N GLY A 50 -3.08 -7.21 -8.09
CA GLY A 50 -1.78 -6.56 -8.27
C GLY A 50 -1.86 -5.05 -8.53
N ASP A 51 -3.04 -4.45 -8.37
CA ASP A 51 -3.25 -3.00 -8.49
C ASP A 51 -2.74 -2.25 -7.25
N VAL A 52 -2.83 -2.90 -6.08
CA VAL A 52 -2.27 -2.41 -4.81
C VAL A 52 -1.23 -3.42 -4.34
N LEU A 53 -0.07 -2.91 -3.93
CA LEU A 53 1.07 -3.70 -3.51
C LEU A 53 1.33 -3.46 -2.04
N ILE A 54 1.67 -4.53 -1.33
CA ILE A 54 2.18 -4.43 0.03
C ILE A 54 3.66 -4.11 -0.06
N THR A 55 4.05 -3.05 0.62
CA THR A 55 5.42 -2.56 0.64
C THR A 55 5.93 -2.48 2.06
N PHE A 56 7.18 -2.88 2.25
CA PHE A 56 7.90 -2.76 3.50
C PHE A 56 8.99 -1.71 3.37
N ASP A 57 9.07 -0.82 4.35
CA ASP A 57 10.16 0.11 4.48
C ASP A 57 11.15 -0.39 5.54
N PRO A 58 12.35 -0.88 5.15
CA PRO A 58 13.34 -1.35 6.11
C PRO A 58 13.93 -0.23 6.97
N ALA A 59 13.82 1.04 6.57
CA ALA A 59 14.35 2.16 7.35
C ALA A 59 13.47 2.48 8.56
N THR A 60 12.15 2.36 8.40
CA THR A 60 11.17 2.61 9.47
C THR A 60 10.57 1.34 10.05
N GLU A 61 10.97 0.18 9.52
CA GLU A 61 10.44 -1.15 9.83
C GLU A 61 8.91 -1.22 9.73
N ASN A 62 8.31 -0.47 8.80
CA ASN A 62 6.87 -0.35 8.67
C ASN A 62 6.35 -0.95 7.36
N CYS A 63 5.15 -1.53 7.43
CA CYS A 63 4.41 -2.04 6.27
C CYS A 63 3.35 -1.04 5.85
N THR A 64 3.24 -0.78 4.55
CA THR A 64 2.20 0.09 4.00
C THR A 64 1.74 -0.42 2.63
N LEU A 65 0.64 0.13 2.13
CA LEU A 65 0.12 -0.18 0.80
C LEU A 65 0.41 0.98 -0.14
N LEU A 66 0.85 0.65 -1.35
CA LEU A 66 0.96 1.60 -2.44
C LEU A 66 0.25 1.04 -3.66
N THR A 67 -0.38 1.92 -4.43
CA THR A 67 -0.85 1.52 -5.77
C THR A 67 0.34 1.17 -6.66
N ARG A 68 0.14 0.31 -7.66
CA ARG A 68 1.16 -0.03 -8.67
C ARG A 68 1.81 1.23 -9.24
N ASN A 69 1.00 2.27 -9.49
CA ASN A 69 1.48 3.55 -10.00
C ASN A 69 2.35 4.31 -8.99
N GLN A 70 1.94 4.40 -7.72
CA GLN A 70 2.75 5.03 -6.68
C GLN A 70 4.07 4.29 -6.47
N PHE A 71 4.04 2.95 -6.43
CA PHE A 71 5.25 2.15 -6.28
C PHE A 71 6.22 2.33 -7.46
N ASN A 72 5.70 2.35 -8.69
CA ASN A 72 6.52 2.61 -9.88
C ASN A 72 7.15 4.01 -9.85
N ARG A 73 6.41 5.04 -9.43
CA ARG A 73 6.95 6.39 -9.25
C ARG A 73 8.07 6.42 -8.21
N TYR A 74 7.83 5.85 -7.04
CA TYR A 74 8.84 5.74 -5.98
C TYR A 74 10.12 5.04 -6.48
N ARG A 75 9.97 3.95 -7.25
CA ARG A 75 11.13 3.25 -7.84
C ARG A 75 11.89 4.10 -8.87
N ASN A 76 11.18 4.88 -9.67
CA ASN A 76 11.81 5.78 -10.65
C ASN A 76 12.53 6.95 -9.97
N ASP A 77 11.94 7.53 -8.92
CA ASP A 77 12.55 8.62 -8.16
C ASP A 77 13.86 8.18 -7.50
N LEU A 78 13.92 6.94 -6.99
CA LEU A 78 15.16 6.36 -6.46
C LEU A 78 16.25 6.18 -7.53
N GLN A 79 15.90 5.86 -8.78
CA GLN A 79 16.88 5.73 -9.87
C GLN A 79 17.36 7.07 -10.42
N THR A 80 16.55 8.12 -10.30
CA THR A 80 16.88 9.45 -10.85
C THR A 80 17.73 10.28 -9.89
N ASN A 81 17.79 9.89 -8.61
CA ASN A 81 18.54 10.56 -7.55
C ASN A 81 19.91 9.95 -7.23
N GLU A 82 20.36 8.92 -7.97
CA GLU A 82 21.78 8.55 -7.93
C GLU A 82 22.56 9.68 -8.62
N PRO A 83 23.45 10.41 -7.92
CA PRO A 83 24.34 11.33 -8.60
C PRO A 83 25.11 10.50 -9.62
N SER A 84 24.95 10.86 -10.90
CA SER A 84 25.84 10.36 -11.94
C SER A 84 27.23 10.86 -11.57
N ASP A 85 28.01 10.01 -10.89
CA ASP A 85 29.43 10.25 -10.65
C ASP A 85 30.10 10.46 -12.01
N LEU A 86 30.39 11.73 -12.30
CA LEU A 86 31.29 12.21 -13.34
C LEU A 86 32.63 12.53 -12.70
#